data_AF-A0AAX3WQ65-F1
#
_entry.id   AF-A0AAX3WQ65-F1
#
_cell.length_a   1.000
_cell.length_b   1.000
_cell.length_c   1.000
_cell.angle_alpha   90.00
_cell.angle_beta   90.00
_cell.angle_gamma   90.00
#
_symmetry.space_group_name_H-M   'P 1'
#
loop_
_entity.id
_entity.type
_entity.pdbx_description
1 polymer ?
#
loop_
_entity_poly.entity_id
_entity_poly.type
_entity_poly.pdbx_seq_one_letter_code
_entity_poly.pdbx_strand_id
1 'polypeptide(L)'
;MPLTPIYAPRGNTLHAVAGDVPDATFDIVAFSGTVLGDKSEDRQVVLLWARSMATHGEVGGSIAEFCRRTRWSRATFDRRRIKACERIATAKNTAYRGS
;
A
#
# COMPACT_ATOMS: atom_id res chain seq x y z
N MET A 1 5.63 -42.13 15.48
CA MET A 1 5.97 -40.91 14.69
C MET A 1 7.04 -40.15 15.44
N PRO A 2 8.03 -39.58 14.74
CA PRO A 2 8.37 -38.19 14.98
C PRO A 2 8.41 -37.38 13.68
N LEU A 3 7.70 -36.24 13.67
CA LEU A 3 7.87 -35.17 12.69
C LEU A 3 9.04 -34.30 13.16
N THR A 4 10.19 -34.42 12.50
CA THR A 4 11.27 -33.43 12.66
C THR A 4 11.06 -32.34 11.61
N PRO A 5 10.75 -31.08 12.00
CA PRO A 5 10.71 -29.99 11.02
C PRO A 5 12.14 -29.70 10.54
N ILE A 6 12.37 -29.86 9.23
CA ILE A 6 13.62 -29.44 8.58
C ILE A 6 13.53 -27.91 8.40
N TYR A 7 14.26 -27.17 9.23
CA TYR A 7 14.50 -25.74 9.04
C TYR A 7 15.69 -25.56 8.11
N ALA A 8 15.43 -25.08 6.88
CA ALA A 8 16.46 -24.63 5.95
C ALA A 8 16.31 -23.11 5.75
N PRO A 9 17.14 -22.27 6.38
CA PRO A 9 17.17 -20.86 6.04
C PRO A 9 17.63 -20.76 4.58
N ARG A 10 16.80 -20.18 3.70
CA ARG A 10 17.16 -19.95 2.30
C ARG A 10 18.44 -19.12 2.28
N GLY A 11 19.43 -19.62 1.54
CA GLY A 11 20.73 -18.97 1.38
C GLY A 11 20.57 -17.51 0.96
N ASN A 12 21.28 -16.64 1.66
CA ASN A 12 21.28 -15.21 1.42
C ASN A 12 22.01 -14.89 0.11
N THR A 13 21.33 -15.04 -1.04
CA THR A 13 21.79 -14.47 -2.30
C THR A 13 21.49 -12.98 -2.27
N LEU A 14 22.44 -12.21 -1.75
CA LEU A 14 22.45 -10.75 -1.89
C LEU A 14 22.52 -10.42 -3.38
N HIS A 15 21.39 -10.08 -3.98
CA HIS A 15 21.34 -9.46 -5.29
C HIS A 15 21.57 -7.96 -5.14
N ALA A 16 22.39 -7.38 -6.01
CA ALA A 16 22.54 -5.93 -6.11
C ALA A 16 21.17 -5.30 -6.36
N VAL A 17 20.86 -4.24 -5.61
CA VAL A 17 19.60 -3.50 -5.69
C VAL A 17 19.43 -2.97 -7.12
N ALA A 18 18.53 -3.58 -7.90
CA ALA A 18 18.03 -2.97 -9.11
C ALA A 18 17.19 -1.77 -8.69
N GLY A 19 17.61 -0.55 -9.07
CA GLY A 19 16.97 0.72 -8.66
C GLY A 19 15.52 0.91 -9.14
N ASP A 20 14.95 -0.08 -9.82
CA ASP A 20 13.57 -0.11 -10.32
C ASP A 20 12.67 -1.10 -9.54
N VAL A 21 13.23 -1.82 -8.57
CA VAL A 21 12.46 -2.68 -7.66
C VAL A 21 12.38 -1.98 -6.30
N PRO A 22 11.18 -1.74 -5.74
CA PRO A 22 11.05 -1.29 -4.37
C PRO A 22 11.85 -2.25 -3.48
N ASP A 23 12.76 -1.69 -2.67
CA ASP A 23 13.56 -2.44 -1.71
C ASP A 23 12.69 -3.53 -1.06
N ALA A 24 13.12 -4.80 -1.13
CA ALA A 24 12.32 -5.97 -0.78
C ALA A 24 11.80 -5.95 0.68
N THR A 25 12.23 -4.96 1.46
CA THR A 25 11.85 -4.70 2.85
C THR A 25 10.73 -3.66 2.99
N PHE A 26 10.50 -2.78 2.00
CA PHE A 26 9.55 -1.66 2.14
C PHE A 26 8.12 -2.07 1.77
N ASP A 27 7.36 -2.50 2.78
CA ASP A 27 5.92 -2.74 2.65
C ASP A 27 5.14 -1.41 2.66
N ILE A 28 4.77 -0.94 1.46
CA ILE A 28 3.96 0.27 1.27
C ILE A 28 2.57 0.17 1.93
N VAL A 29 2.00 -1.02 2.08
CA VAL A 29 0.68 -1.24 2.70
C VAL A 29 0.78 -1.04 4.20
N ALA A 30 1.80 -1.61 4.83
CA ALA A 30 2.11 -1.36 6.24
C ALA A 30 2.44 0.11 6.48
N PHE A 31 3.32 0.69 5.65
CA PHE A 31 3.73 2.10 5.76
C PHE A 31 2.54 3.07 5.63
N SER A 32 1.61 2.81 4.72
CA SER A 32 0.40 3.62 4.60
C SER A 32 -0.44 3.63 5.89
N GLY A 33 -0.44 2.53 6.65
CA GLY A 33 -1.08 2.42 7.95
C GLY A 33 -0.44 3.35 8.99
N THR A 34 0.89 3.38 9.02
CA THR A 34 1.66 4.29 9.90
C THR A 34 1.42 5.76 9.56
N VAL A 35 1.39 6.13 8.27
CA VAL A 35 1.29 7.54 7.84
C VAL A 35 -0.13 8.09 7.92
N LEU A 36 -1.12 7.29 7.51
CA LEU A 36 -2.51 7.74 7.39
C LEU A 36 -3.38 7.28 8.56
N GLY A 37 -2.91 6.34 9.38
CA GLY A 37 -3.70 5.66 10.40
C GLY A 37 -4.40 4.42 9.84
N ASP A 38 -4.32 3.30 10.57
CA ASP A 38 -4.75 2.00 10.05
C ASP A 38 -6.22 1.92 9.63
N LYS A 39 -7.09 2.65 10.31
CA LYS A 39 -8.54 2.65 10.09
C LYS A 39 -9.04 3.94 9.42
N SER A 40 -8.15 4.81 8.96
CA SER A 40 -8.58 6.09 8.40
C SER A 40 -9.29 5.90 7.05
N GLU A 41 -10.27 6.77 6.78
CA GLU A 41 -10.93 6.80 5.48
C GLU A 41 -9.93 7.10 4.35
N ASP A 42 -8.92 7.94 4.61
CA ASP A 42 -7.88 8.28 3.64
C ASP A 42 -7.06 7.05 3.24
N ARG A 43 -6.74 6.16 4.19
CA ARG A 43 -6.09 4.88 3.89
C ARG A 43 -7.01 3.97 3.07
N GLN A 44 -8.29 3.90 3.43
CA GLN A 44 -9.26 3.09 2.67
C GLN A 44 -9.38 3.55 1.21
N VAL A 45 -9.39 4.87 0.98
CA VAL A 45 -9.41 5.47 -0.37
C VAL A 45 -8.20 5.03 -1.19
N VAL A 46 -7.00 5.11 -0.61
CA VAL A 46 -5.76 4.71 -1.29
C VAL A 46 -5.76 3.21 -1.60
N LEU A 47 -6.13 2.37 -0.64
CA LEU A 47 -6.13 0.91 -0.82
C LEU A 47 -7.20 0.45 -1.82
N LEU A 48 -8.38 1.07 -1.80
CA LEU A 48 -9.43 0.79 -2.77
C LEU A 48 -8.98 1.17 -4.19
N TRP A 49 -8.40 2.37 -4.35
CA TRP A 49 -7.88 2.81 -5.63
C TRP A 49 -6.76 1.89 -6.14
N ALA A 50 -5.77 1.58 -5.29
CA ALA A 50 -4.66 0.71 -5.66
C ALA A 50 -5.15 -0.68 -6.09
N ARG A 51 -6.09 -1.28 -5.35
CA ARG A 51 -6.71 -2.56 -5.72
C ARG A 51 -7.47 -2.46 -7.04
N SER A 52 -8.28 -1.42 -7.20
CA SER A 52 -9.04 -1.21 -8.44
C SER A 52 -8.13 -1.07 -9.65
N MET A 53 -6.92 -0.52 -9.48
CA MET A 53 -5.94 -0.42 -10.55
C MET A 53 -5.23 -1.74 -10.82
N ALA A 54 -4.85 -2.48 -9.78
CA ALA A 54 -4.18 -3.77 -9.92
C ALA A 54 -5.09 -4.87 -10.52
N THR A 55 -6.40 -4.76 -10.30
CA THR A 55 -7.38 -5.79 -10.69
C THR A 55 -8.31 -5.34 -11.81
N HIS A 56 -8.05 -4.17 -12.41
CA HIS A 56 -8.92 -3.54 -13.40
C HIS A 56 -10.39 -3.40 -12.93
N GLY A 57 -10.62 -3.38 -11.62
CA GLY A 57 -11.95 -3.28 -11.00
C GLY A 57 -12.69 -4.60 -10.83
N GLU A 58 -12.06 -5.74 -11.14
CA GLU A 58 -12.69 -7.07 -11.04
C GLU A 58 -12.85 -7.57 -9.60
N VAL A 59 -12.04 -7.07 -8.66
CA VAL A 59 -11.99 -7.59 -7.28
C VAL A 59 -12.15 -6.49 -6.24
N GLY A 60 -13.07 -6.71 -5.28
CA GLY A 60 -13.11 -5.96 -4.02
C GLY A 60 -13.89 -4.64 -4.04
N GLY A 61 -14.83 -4.50 -4.97
CA GLY A 61 -15.75 -3.35 -5.07
C GLY A 61 -15.23 -2.23 -5.95
N SER A 62 -16.14 -1.47 -6.55
CA SER A 62 -15.78 -0.34 -7.43
C SER A 62 -15.66 0.98 -6.66
N ILE A 63 -14.83 1.90 -7.14
CA ILE A 63 -14.79 3.28 -6.64
C ILE A 63 -16.19 3.92 -6.64
N ALA A 64 -17.00 3.59 -7.66
CA ALA A 64 -18.38 4.06 -7.76
C ALA A 64 -19.26 3.57 -6.60
N GLU A 65 -19.15 2.29 -6.23
CA GLU A 65 -19.86 1.73 -5.09
C GLU A 65 -19.44 2.37 -3.77
N PHE A 66 -18.15 2.56 -3.56
CA PHE A 66 -17.65 3.27 -2.39
C PHE A 66 -18.22 4.69 -2.30
N CYS A 67 -18.18 5.44 -3.42
CA CYS A 67 -18.73 6.78 -3.50
C CYS A 67 -20.24 6.80 -3.21
N ARG A 68 -21.02 5.82 -3.69
CA ARG A 68 -22.44 5.69 -3.35
C ARG A 68 -22.65 5.47 -1.86
N ARG A 69 -21.87 4.56 -1.24
CA ARG A 69 -21.98 4.25 0.19
C ARG A 69 -21.63 5.44 1.09
N THR A 70 -20.60 6.20 0.75
CA THR A 70 -20.14 7.36 1.53
C THR A 70 -20.85 8.67 1.16
N ARG A 71 -21.69 8.66 0.12
CA ARG A 71 -22.30 9.84 -0.51
C ARG A 71 -21.26 10.86 -0.99
N TRP A 72 -20.06 10.40 -1.33
CA TRP A 72 -19.04 11.26 -1.91
C TRP A 72 -19.21 11.36 -3.41
N SER A 73 -18.92 12.53 -3.95
CA SER A 73 -18.68 12.66 -5.39
C SER A 73 -17.34 12.01 -5.76
N ARG A 74 -17.21 11.57 -7.02
CA ARG A 74 -15.93 11.07 -7.55
C ARG A 74 -14.81 12.10 -7.37
N ALA A 75 -15.09 13.38 -7.59
CA ALA A 75 -14.14 14.46 -7.37
C ALA A 75 -13.65 14.58 -5.92
N THR A 76 -14.51 14.27 -4.93
CA THR A 76 -14.10 14.23 -3.52
C THR A 76 -13.20 13.03 -3.23
N PHE A 77 -13.52 11.85 -3.78
CA PHE A 77 -12.67 10.67 -3.70
C PHE A 77 -11.28 10.95 -4.28
N ASP A 78 -11.21 11.50 -5.50
CA ASP A 78 -9.95 11.75 -6.18
C ASP A 78 -9.10 12.79 -5.43
N ARG A 79 -9.70 13.87 -4.90
CA ARG A 79 -9.00 14.86 -4.07
C ARG A 79 -8.43 14.25 -2.80
N ARG A 80 -9.18 13.41 -2.10
CA ARG A 80 -8.69 12.72 -0.90
C ARG A 80 -7.58 11.74 -1.23
N ARG A 81 -7.73 10.97 -2.30
CA ARG A 81 -6.69 10.06 -2.82
C ARG A 81 -5.39 10.81 -3.10
N ILE A 82 -5.45 11.92 -3.82
CA ILE A 82 -4.26 12.73 -4.16
C ILE A 82 -3.55 13.20 -2.88
N LYS A 83 -4.29 13.84 -1.96
CA LYS A 83 -3.72 14.32 -0.69
C LYS A 83 -3.12 13.20 0.16
N ALA A 84 -3.78 12.03 0.19
CA ALA A 84 -3.28 10.88 0.93
C ALA A 84 -1.97 10.34 0.31
N CYS A 85 -1.91 10.24 -1.02
CA CYS A 85 -0.68 9.87 -1.72
C CYS A 85 0.45 10.89 -1.51
N GLU A 86 0.15 12.20 -1.54
CA GLU A 86 1.13 13.26 -1.25
C GLU A 86 1.72 13.14 0.16
N ARG A 87 0.88 12.82 1.15
CA ARG A 87 1.33 12.57 2.54
C ARG A 87 2.24 11.35 2.63
N ILE A 88 1.86 10.24 1.98
CA ILE A 88 2.69 9.02 1.93
C ILE A 88 4.03 9.32 1.25
N ALA A 89 4.01 10.01 0.10
CA ALA A 89 5.22 10.35 -0.64
C ALA A 89 6.14 11.26 0.17
N THR A 90 5.59 12.29 0.81
CA THR A 90 6.34 13.18 1.71
C THR A 90 6.98 12.39 2.84
N ALA A 91 6.21 11.53 3.54
CA ALA A 91 6.72 10.73 4.64
C ALA A 91 7.83 9.76 4.19
N LYS A 92 7.66 9.11 3.03
CA LYS A 92 8.68 8.22 2.45
C LYS A 92 9.96 9.00 2.14
N ASN A 93 9.84 10.16 1.49
CA ASN A 93 10.99 11.00 1.14
C ASN A 93 11.73 11.55 2.36
N THR A 94 11.01 11.89 3.44
CA THR A 94 11.62 12.29 4.72
C THR A 94 12.36 11.12 5.36
N ALA A 95 11.77 9.92 5.35
CA ALA A 95 12.42 8.72 5.88
C ALA A 95 13.75 8.41 5.15
N TYR A 96 13.78 8.57 3.82
CA TYR A 96 15.02 8.40 3.02
C TYR A 96 16.11 9.43 3.30
N ARG A 97 15.77 10.62 3.80
CA ARG A 97 16.75 11.68 4.09
C ARG A 97 17.35 11.58 5.50
N GLY A 98 16.75 10.77 6.37
CA GLY A 98 17.19 10.58 7.75
C GLY A 98 18.04 9.32 7.99
N SER A 99 18.30 8.54 6.94
CA SER A 99 19.10 7.31 6.91
C SER A 99 20.38 7.53 6.11
#